data_AF-A0A1R1S430-F1
#
_entry.id   AF-A0A1R1S430-F1
#
_cell.length_a   1.000
_cell.length_b   1.000
_cell.length_c   1.000
_cell.angle_alpha   90.00
_cell.angle_beta   90.00
_cell.angle_gamma   90.00
#
_symmetry.space_group_name_H-M   'P 1'
#
loop_
_entity.id
_entity.type
_entity.pdbx_description
1 polymer ?
#
loop_
_entity_poly.entity_id
_entity_poly.type
_entity_poly.pdbx_seq_one_letter_code
_entity_poly.pdbx_strand_id
1 'polypeptide(L)'
;MTVALAGLTGAALPANAATSTAAHQEVALSAASCKKPIKVWGYQGYYKCGTDVSRVDWNRDGRTDEVFVIAPDRTIWHVWKSAGGWKEMPGNGRADNMMGPNGTGDPRRCIIVYVNQGYHYWQNCFYNDKWHNWTTTG
;
A
#
# COMPACT_ATOMS: atom_id res chain seq x y z
N MET A 1 11.24 -39.75 64.58
CA MET A 1 10.61 -39.29 63.33
C MET A 1 11.74 -39.09 62.33
N THR A 2 11.92 -40.05 61.44
CA THR A 2 13.06 -40.12 60.53
C THR A 2 12.78 -39.25 59.31
N VAL A 3 13.66 -38.30 58.99
CA VAL A 3 13.69 -37.69 57.65
C VAL A 3 15.15 -37.65 57.22
N ALA A 4 15.48 -38.52 56.27
CA ALA A 4 16.70 -38.45 55.47
C ALA A 4 16.38 -37.60 54.24
N LEU A 5 17.26 -36.65 53.91
CA LEU A 5 17.30 -36.04 52.57
C LEU A 5 18.74 -36.06 52.09
N ALA A 6 18.94 -36.87 51.05
CA ALA A 6 20.17 -37.03 50.31
C ALA A 6 20.55 -35.72 49.61
N GLY A 7 21.84 -35.38 49.67
CA GLY A 7 22.43 -34.32 48.86
C GLY A 7 22.61 -34.77 47.41
N LEU A 8 22.92 -33.81 46.54
CA LEU A 8 23.76 -34.00 45.37
C LEU A 8 24.33 -32.63 44.96
N THR A 9 25.64 -32.64 44.76
CA THR A 9 26.52 -31.53 44.43
C THR A 9 26.59 -31.26 42.93
N GLY A 10 26.80 -30.00 42.56
CA GLY A 10 27.70 -29.61 41.46
C GLY A 10 27.04 -29.14 40.16
N ALA A 11 27.30 -27.88 39.76
CA ALA A 11 28.32 -27.54 38.77
C ALA A 11 28.27 -26.05 38.38
N ALA A 12 29.47 -25.46 38.30
CA ALA A 12 29.85 -24.18 37.68
C ALA A 12 29.53 -24.18 36.16
N LEU A 13 29.45 -23.12 35.33
CA LEU A 13 30.06 -21.78 35.22
C LEU A 13 29.34 -21.04 34.01
N PRO A 14 29.81 -19.90 33.44
CA PRO A 14 28.97 -18.77 32.99
C PRO A 14 28.76 -18.70 31.45
N ALA A 15 28.38 -17.50 30.95
CA ALA A 15 28.33 -17.04 29.55
C ALA A 15 26.95 -17.22 28.87
N ASN A 16 26.50 -16.38 27.93
CA ASN A 16 26.90 -15.09 27.38
C ASN A 16 25.72 -14.65 26.50
N ALA A 17 25.57 -13.35 26.28
CA ALA A 17 25.00 -12.74 25.08
C ALA A 17 23.48 -12.99 24.81
N ALA A 18 22.72 -12.13 24.15
CA ALA A 18 23.01 -10.90 23.46
C ALA A 18 21.77 -10.00 23.63
N THR A 19 22.04 -8.70 23.75
CA THR A 19 21.13 -7.60 23.45
C THR A 19 20.09 -7.93 22.39
N SER A 20 18.81 -7.69 22.71
CA SER A 20 17.70 -7.71 21.77
C SER A 20 17.90 -6.66 20.67
N THR A 21 18.51 -7.05 19.56
CA THR A 21 18.56 -6.28 18.31
C THR A 21 17.94 -7.02 17.13
N ALA A 22 17.10 -8.03 17.37
CA ALA A 22 16.34 -8.71 16.32
C ALA A 22 15.02 -7.98 15.95
N ALA A 23 14.50 -7.11 16.81
CA ALA A 23 13.18 -6.48 16.60
C ALA A 23 13.14 -5.35 15.57
N HIS A 24 14.29 -4.84 15.10
CA HIS A 24 14.33 -3.74 14.13
C HIS A 24 14.52 -4.19 12.68
N GLN A 25 14.95 -5.44 12.44
CA GLN A 25 15.24 -5.92 11.10
C GLN A 25 14.05 -6.64 10.45
N GLU A 26 13.13 -7.17 11.25
CA GLU A 26 11.87 -7.78 10.77
C GLU A 26 10.85 -6.72 10.29
N VAL A 27 10.87 -5.52 10.88
CA VAL A 27 9.92 -4.44 10.58
C VAL A 27 10.11 -3.89 9.17
N ALA A 28 11.35 -3.82 8.67
CA ALA A 28 11.66 -3.25 7.35
C ALA A 28 11.18 -4.13 6.17
N LEU A 29 11.25 -5.47 6.31
CA LEU A 29 10.67 -6.41 5.33
C LEU A 29 9.14 -6.49 5.44
N SER A 30 8.58 -6.20 6.62
CA SER A 30 7.13 -6.16 6.83
C SER A 30 6.46 -4.94 6.18
N ALA A 31 7.11 -3.77 6.14
CA ALA A 31 6.52 -2.56 5.56
C ALA A 31 6.41 -2.60 4.01
N ALA A 32 7.34 -3.30 3.34
CA ALA A 32 7.28 -3.54 1.90
C ALA A 32 6.23 -4.61 1.50
N SER A 33 5.83 -5.47 2.43
CA SER A 33 4.85 -6.55 2.20
C SER A 33 3.47 -6.28 2.81
N CYS A 34 3.35 -5.28 3.68
CA CYS A 34 2.11 -4.97 4.37
C CYS A 34 1.03 -4.54 3.37
N LYS A 35 -0.10 -5.25 3.42
CA LYS A 35 -1.28 -4.98 2.60
C LYS A 35 -2.55 -4.94 3.44
N LYS A 36 -3.45 -4.02 3.12
CA LYS A 36 -4.78 -3.91 3.72
C LYS A 36 -5.84 -4.33 2.71
N PRO A 37 -6.84 -5.14 3.09
CA PRO A 37 -7.94 -5.50 2.21
C PRO A 37 -8.85 -4.29 1.98
N ILE A 38 -9.43 -4.20 0.79
CA ILE A 38 -10.44 -3.21 0.45
C ILE A 38 -11.52 -3.86 -0.41
N LYS A 39 -12.79 -3.63 -0.08
CA LYS A 39 -13.94 -4.10 -0.87
C LYS A 39 -14.73 -2.92 -1.38
N VAL A 40 -14.89 -2.85 -2.70
CA VAL A 40 -15.55 -1.73 -3.38
C VAL A 40 -16.48 -2.31 -4.44
N TRP A 41 -17.78 -1.97 -4.38
CA TRP A 41 -18.84 -2.56 -5.22
C TRP A 41 -18.83 -4.10 -5.30
N GLY A 42 -18.43 -4.77 -4.22
CA GLY A 42 -18.36 -6.23 -4.17
C GLY A 42 -17.01 -6.82 -4.61
N TYR A 43 -16.16 -6.05 -5.29
CA TYR A 43 -14.85 -6.49 -5.76
C TYR A 43 -13.81 -6.39 -4.63
N GLN A 44 -13.18 -7.52 -4.31
CA GLN A 44 -12.10 -7.60 -3.33
C GLN A 44 -10.78 -7.14 -3.98
N GLY A 45 -10.06 -6.26 -3.30
CA GLY A 45 -8.72 -5.82 -3.65
C GLY A 45 -7.84 -5.65 -2.41
N TYR A 46 -6.61 -5.18 -2.64
CA TYR A 46 -5.63 -4.90 -1.60
C TYR A 46 -4.86 -3.63 -1.95
N TYR A 47 -4.43 -2.90 -0.92
CA TYR A 47 -3.55 -1.75 -1.07
C TYR A 47 -2.41 -1.81 -0.07
N LYS A 48 -1.28 -1.21 -0.42
CA LYS A 48 -0.08 -1.14 0.39
C LYS A 48 -0.36 -0.38 1.69
N CYS A 49 0.17 -0.84 2.80
CA CYS A 49 0.05 -0.10 4.05
C CYS A 49 0.78 1.25 3.97
N GLY A 50 0.21 2.24 4.66
CA GLY A 50 0.76 3.60 4.68
C GLY A 50 0.56 4.38 3.38
N THR A 51 -0.22 3.86 2.44
CA THR A 51 -0.69 4.62 1.27
C THR A 51 -2.14 5.02 1.45
N ASP A 52 -2.50 6.13 0.82
CA ASP A 52 -3.87 6.63 0.78
C ASP A 52 -4.70 5.88 -0.27
N VAL A 53 -6.01 5.88 -0.04
CA VAL A 53 -7.01 5.38 -0.99
C VAL A 53 -7.75 6.58 -1.53
N SER A 54 -7.72 6.78 -2.84
CA SER A 54 -8.46 7.87 -3.47
C SER A 54 -9.83 7.37 -3.89
N ARG A 55 -10.89 7.93 -3.29
CA ARG A 55 -12.28 7.74 -3.72
C ARG A 55 -12.69 8.98 -4.50
N VAL A 56 -12.90 8.82 -5.79
CA VAL A 56 -13.13 9.94 -6.68
C VAL A 56 -14.58 10.02 -7.11
N ASP A 57 -15.15 11.20 -6.95
CA ASP A 57 -16.41 11.62 -7.53
C ASP A 57 -16.09 12.50 -8.75
N TRP A 58 -16.14 11.91 -9.93
CA TRP A 58 -15.85 12.62 -11.17
C TRP A 58 -16.98 13.54 -11.56
N ASN A 59 -18.22 13.13 -11.27
CA ASN A 59 -19.44 13.82 -11.68
C ASN A 59 -19.85 14.95 -10.70
N ARG A 60 -19.16 15.06 -9.55
CA ARG A 60 -19.49 15.97 -8.44
C ARG A 60 -20.92 15.78 -7.94
N ASP A 61 -21.45 14.57 -8.01
CA ASP A 61 -22.82 14.24 -7.59
C ASP A 61 -22.91 13.76 -6.12
N GLY A 62 -21.78 13.80 -5.41
CA GLY A 62 -21.63 13.36 -4.03
C GLY A 62 -21.38 11.86 -3.89
N ARG A 63 -21.19 11.12 -5.00
CA ARG A 63 -20.96 9.67 -4.99
C ARG A 63 -19.60 9.33 -5.58
N THR A 64 -18.98 8.32 -5.01
CA THR A 64 -17.76 7.77 -5.60
C THR A 64 -18.09 7.08 -6.93
N ASP A 65 -17.44 7.49 -8.00
CA ASP A 65 -17.50 6.85 -9.33
C ASP A 65 -16.39 5.81 -9.48
N GLU A 66 -15.22 6.08 -8.90
CA GLU A 66 -14.01 5.30 -9.11
C GLU A 66 -13.10 5.35 -7.88
N VAL A 67 -12.41 4.24 -7.58
CA VAL A 67 -11.49 4.13 -6.45
C VAL A 67 -10.12 3.73 -6.95
N PHE A 68 -9.08 4.42 -6.49
CA PHE A 68 -7.69 4.19 -6.84
C PHE A 68 -6.86 3.82 -5.61
N VAL A 69 -5.92 2.89 -5.81
CA VAL A 69 -5.01 2.42 -4.77
C VAL A 69 -3.61 2.14 -5.31
N ILE A 70 -2.63 2.11 -4.42
CA ILE A 70 -1.30 1.59 -4.68
C ILE A 70 -1.20 0.19 -4.07
N ALA A 71 -0.83 -0.83 -4.84
CA ALA A 71 -0.62 -2.17 -4.33
C ALA A 71 0.80 -2.34 -3.72
N PRO A 72 1.07 -3.42 -2.96
CA PRO A 72 2.38 -3.61 -2.29
C PRO A 72 3.59 -3.61 -3.23
N ASP A 73 3.44 -4.10 -4.46
CA ASP A 73 4.45 -4.10 -5.51
C ASP A 73 4.59 -2.73 -6.23
N ARG A 74 4.00 -1.68 -5.65
CA ARG A 74 3.97 -0.29 -6.15
C ARG A 74 3.17 -0.12 -7.45
N THR A 75 2.51 -1.16 -7.97
CA THR A 75 1.57 -1.03 -9.09
C THR A 75 0.37 -0.17 -8.67
N ILE A 76 -0.24 0.53 -9.63
CA ILE A 76 -1.35 1.44 -9.38
C ILE A 76 -2.61 0.79 -9.95
N TRP A 77 -3.65 0.67 -9.12
CA TRP A 77 -4.88 -0.03 -9.48
C TRP A 77 -6.09 0.85 -9.28
N HIS A 78 -7.13 0.56 -10.04
CA HIS A 78 -8.42 1.22 -9.89
C HIS A 78 -9.58 0.25 -10.11
N VAL A 79 -10.74 0.64 -9.62
CA VAL A 79 -12.01 -0.04 -9.85
C VAL A 79 -13.11 1.00 -9.96
N TRP A 80 -14.08 0.73 -10.82
CA TRP A 80 -15.30 1.52 -10.97
C TRP A 80 -16.51 0.60 -10.95
N LYS A 81 -17.70 1.19 -10.87
CA LYS A 81 -18.96 0.45 -10.93
C LYS A 81 -19.02 -0.36 -12.23
N SER A 82 -19.28 -1.66 -12.13
CA SER A 82 -19.36 -2.59 -13.27
C SER A 82 -18.04 -2.90 -14.00
N ALA A 83 -16.87 -2.64 -13.40
CA ALA A 83 -15.56 -2.98 -13.99
C ALA A 83 -15.29 -4.50 -14.12
N GLY A 84 -16.06 -5.33 -13.40
CA GLY A 84 -15.82 -6.77 -13.29
C GLY A 84 -14.63 -7.15 -12.38
N GLY A 85 -14.02 -6.17 -11.70
CA GLY A 85 -12.88 -6.35 -10.82
C GLY A 85 -11.92 -5.16 -10.85
N TRP A 86 -10.88 -5.22 -10.02
CA TRP A 86 -9.79 -4.25 -10.03
C TRP A 86 -8.98 -4.36 -11.33
N LYS A 87 -8.53 -3.22 -11.87
CA LYS A 87 -7.69 -3.12 -13.07
C LYS A 87 -6.40 -2.38 -12.75
N GLU A 88 -5.29 -2.76 -13.37
CA GLU A 88 -4.05 -2.00 -13.27
C GLU A 88 -4.14 -0.78 -14.19
N MET A 89 -3.64 0.36 -13.74
CA MET A 89 -3.50 1.57 -14.55
C MET A 89 -2.49 1.33 -15.69
N PRO A 90 -2.74 1.85 -16.90
CA PRO A 90 -1.82 1.68 -18.02
C PRO A 90 -0.52 2.48 -17.82
N GLY A 91 0.44 2.24 -18.72
CA GLY A 91 1.73 2.93 -18.72
C GLY A 91 2.74 2.39 -17.71
N ASN A 92 2.49 1.23 -17.10
CA ASN A 92 3.40 0.52 -16.19
C ASN A 92 3.95 1.40 -15.04
N GLY A 93 3.10 2.30 -14.53
CA GLY A 93 3.50 3.25 -13.49
C GLY A 93 3.77 2.55 -12.15
N ARG A 94 4.68 3.14 -11.37
CA ARG A 94 4.97 2.72 -9.99
C ARG A 94 4.95 3.93 -9.07
N ALA A 95 4.35 3.78 -7.89
CA ALA A 95 4.19 4.87 -6.94
C ALA A 95 4.28 4.42 -5.49
N ASP A 96 4.53 5.39 -4.61
CA ASP A 96 4.70 5.18 -3.18
C ASP A 96 3.54 5.74 -2.36
N ASN A 97 2.81 6.73 -2.88
CA ASN A 97 1.53 7.17 -2.33
C ASN A 97 0.53 7.64 -3.40
N MET A 98 -0.76 7.54 -3.10
CA MET A 98 -1.85 8.08 -3.92
C MET A 98 -2.18 9.49 -3.42
N MET A 99 -2.19 10.49 -4.31
CA MET A 99 -2.55 11.87 -3.92
C MET A 99 -4.02 12.17 -4.22
N GLY A 100 -4.57 11.51 -5.25
CA GLY A 100 -5.97 11.64 -5.64
C GLY A 100 -6.16 12.40 -6.94
N PRO A 101 -7.37 12.91 -7.21
CA PRO A 101 -7.72 13.47 -8.50
C PRO A 101 -7.12 14.87 -8.70
N ASN A 102 -6.77 15.19 -9.94
CA ASN A 102 -6.51 16.54 -10.41
C ASN A 102 -7.45 16.83 -11.58
N GLY A 103 -8.28 17.86 -11.41
CA GLY A 103 -9.42 18.13 -12.27
C GLY A 103 -10.69 17.38 -11.82
N THR A 104 -11.80 17.76 -12.43
CA THR A 104 -13.09 17.07 -12.26
C THR A 104 -13.59 16.62 -13.63
N GLY A 105 -14.51 15.66 -13.68
CA GLY A 105 -14.86 14.93 -14.90
C GLY A 105 -15.12 15.79 -16.13
N ASP A 106 -14.95 15.16 -17.30
CA ASP A 106 -15.11 15.62 -18.70
C ASP A 106 -14.59 17.06 -19.05
N PRO A 107 -13.64 17.21 -20.01
CA PRO A 107 -13.07 16.18 -20.89
C PRO A 107 -11.81 15.52 -20.36
N ARG A 108 -11.27 16.01 -19.25
CA ARG A 108 -10.00 15.54 -18.73
C ARG A 108 -10.06 15.38 -17.23
N ARG A 109 -9.90 14.14 -16.80
CA ARG A 109 -9.70 13.78 -15.40
C ARG A 109 -8.32 13.17 -15.24
N CYS A 110 -7.57 13.61 -14.25
CA CYS A 110 -6.26 13.06 -13.96
C CYS A 110 -6.22 12.53 -12.53
N ILE A 111 -5.34 11.58 -12.28
CA ILE A 111 -4.96 11.18 -10.92
C ILE A 111 -3.49 11.50 -10.74
N ILE A 112 -3.13 11.93 -9.53
CA ILE A 112 -1.75 12.21 -9.13
C ILE A 112 -1.30 11.14 -8.16
N VAL A 113 -0.07 10.68 -8.37
CA VAL A 113 0.65 9.80 -7.45
C VAL A 113 1.98 10.43 -7.09
N TYR A 114 2.51 10.01 -5.96
CA TYR A 114 3.79 10.47 -5.45
C TYR A 114 4.80 9.32 -5.40
N VAL A 115 6.03 9.61 -5.84
CA VAL A 115 7.17 8.69 -5.85
C VAL A 115 8.25 9.26 -4.94
N ASN A 116 8.58 8.53 -3.86
CA ASN A 116 9.61 8.93 -2.90
C ASN A 116 10.99 9.01 -3.56
N GLN A 117 11.27 8.07 -4.45
CA GLN A 117 12.51 8.05 -5.21
C GLN A 117 12.56 9.24 -6.18
N GLY A 118 13.34 10.26 -5.83
CA GLY A 118 13.45 11.51 -6.60
C GLY A 118 12.44 12.59 -6.22
N TYR A 119 11.54 12.34 -5.25
CA TYR A 119 10.54 13.32 -4.80
C TYR A 119 9.69 13.87 -5.95
N HIS A 120 9.11 12.98 -6.76
CA HIS A 120 8.39 13.35 -7.98
C HIS A 120 6.91 13.04 -7.90
N TYR A 121 6.11 13.99 -8.38
CA TYR A 121 4.68 13.81 -8.63
C TYR A 121 4.46 13.45 -10.09
N TRP A 122 3.63 12.45 -10.29
CA TRP A 122 3.28 11.94 -11.61
C TRP A 122 1.78 11.95 -11.76
N GLN A 123 1.31 12.27 -12.97
CA GLN A 123 -0.09 12.23 -13.32
C GLN A 123 -0.34 11.23 -14.45
N ASN A 124 -1.47 10.55 -14.38
CA ASN A 124 -2.07 9.85 -15.50
C ASN A 124 -3.42 10.50 -15.77
N CYS A 125 -3.68 10.86 -17.02
CA CYS A 125 -4.90 11.56 -17.41
C CYS A 125 -5.74 10.69 -18.34
N PHE A 126 -7.05 10.70 -18.10
CA PHE A 126 -8.07 10.12 -18.95
C PHE A 126 -8.69 11.21 -19.82
N TYR A 127 -8.65 10.99 -21.12
CA TYR A 127 -9.33 11.80 -22.15
C TYR A 127 -9.40 10.98 -23.44
N ASN A 128 -10.35 11.28 -24.32
CA ASN A 128 -10.64 10.49 -25.52
C ASN A 128 -10.86 9.00 -25.18
N ASP A 129 -11.70 8.75 -24.15
CA ASP A 129 -12.13 7.44 -23.69
C ASP A 129 -11.02 6.47 -23.27
N LYS A 130 -9.84 6.97 -22.90
CA LYS A 130 -8.75 6.15 -22.39
C LYS A 130 -7.83 6.88 -21.41
N TRP A 131 -7.21 6.10 -20.53
CA TRP A 131 -6.07 6.51 -19.74
C TRP A 131 -4.80 6.54 -20.61
N HIS A 132 -3.95 7.53 -20.40
CA HIS A 132 -2.72 7.73 -21.19
C HIS A 132 -1.48 7.34 -20.38
N ASN A 133 -0.29 7.73 -20.83
CA ASN A 133 0.96 7.46 -20.12
C ASN A 133 1.13 8.41 -18.92
N TRP A 134 1.97 7.96 -17.97
CA TRP A 134 2.38 8.78 -16.84
C TRP A 134 3.29 9.92 -17.29
N THR A 135 2.99 11.13 -16.86
CA THR A 135 3.81 12.32 -17.09
C THR A 135 4.11 13.00 -15.76
N THR A 136 5.20 13.75 -15.67
CA THR A 136 5.42 14.62 -14.51
C THR A 136 4.27 15.63 -14.40
N THR A 137 3.84 15.93 -13.18
CA THR A 137 3.06 17.15 -12.95
C THR A 137 4.06 18.30 -13.10
N GLY A 138 3.75 19.26 -13.97
CA GLY A 138 4.67 20.36 -14.31
C GLY A 138 5.21 21.13 -13.11
#